data_AF-A0A2H4SFV6-F1
#
_entry.id   AF-A0A2H4SFV6-F1
#
_cell.length_a   1.000
_cell.length_b   1.000
_cell.length_c   1.000
_cell.angle_alpha   90.00
_cell.angle_beta   90.00
_cell.angle_gamma   90.00
#
_symmetry.space_group_name_H-M   'P 1'
#
loop_
_entity.id
_entity.type
_entity.pdbx_description
1 polymer ?
#
loop_
_entity_poly.entity_id
_entity_poly.type
_entity_poly.pdbx_seq_one_letter_code
_entity_poly.pdbx_strand_id
1 'polypeptide(L)'
;MAYQLFIPPCCLDTPHPTHPPAVSRPLRIQIEGPKVSVDKLLPGISWQTSAAIPTFPQPAGPKLAALAYQAVYGVAPRPGTNDLAVRDEYLGWIMPMPTREIDYYGVTFDHGVPADDMNPEVLQINILEMEEDNGAYANKGILFQVDPAKYASVSILAVPRCCQRRKGTTDRLRINSAVETRVAIQAGMSWLDRVQQLENRGELRPAKPVV
;
A
#
# COMPACT_ATOMS: atom_id res chain seq x y z
N MET A 1 -18.07 4.67 13.65
CA MET A 1 -17.59 5.87 12.92
C MET A 1 -16.25 5.52 12.28
N ALA A 2 -15.92 6.13 11.14
CA ALA A 2 -14.64 5.90 10.48
C ALA A 2 -13.52 6.71 11.13
N TYR A 3 -12.34 6.14 11.24
CA TYR A 3 -11.15 6.83 11.73
C TYR A 3 -10.56 7.69 10.61
N GLN A 4 -9.88 8.77 10.98
CA GLN A 4 -9.16 9.58 10.00
C GLN A 4 -7.82 8.92 9.63
N LEU A 5 -7.50 8.83 8.35
CA LEU A 5 -6.15 8.51 7.90
C LEU A 5 -5.25 9.74 8.11
N PHE A 6 -4.20 9.60 8.92
CA PHE A 6 -3.26 10.69 9.20
C PHE A 6 -1.87 10.35 8.68
N ILE A 7 -1.35 11.20 7.79
CA ILE A 7 0.03 11.16 7.31
C ILE A 7 0.74 12.41 7.85
N PRO A 8 1.72 12.27 8.76
CA PRO A 8 2.43 13.42 9.29
C PRO A 8 3.31 14.06 8.21
N PRO A 9 3.64 15.36 8.36
CA PRO A 9 4.69 15.98 7.57
C PRO A 9 5.99 15.17 7.63
N CYS A 10 6.75 15.20 6.53
CA CYS A 10 8.04 14.52 6.49
C CYS A 10 8.95 15.03 7.60
N CYS A 11 9.54 14.12 8.39
CA CYS A 11 10.49 14.46 9.45
C CYS A 11 11.92 14.73 8.95
N LEU A 12 12.15 14.68 7.64
CA LEU A 12 13.43 14.96 7.01
C LEU A 12 13.39 16.37 6.40
N ASP A 13 14.29 17.25 6.88
CA ASP A 13 14.38 18.64 6.41
C ASP A 13 15.00 18.77 5.01
N THR A 14 15.85 17.81 4.60
CA THR A 14 16.45 17.81 3.27
C THR A 14 15.44 17.37 2.22
N PRO A 15 15.20 18.12 1.13
CA PRO A 15 14.39 17.67 0.01
C PRO A 15 14.92 16.32 -0.51
N HIS A 16 14.22 15.23 -0.20
CA HIS A 16 14.63 13.88 -0.59
C HIS A 16 13.75 13.39 -1.76
N PRO A 17 14.29 12.60 -2.71
CA PRO A 17 13.51 12.00 -3.80
C PRO A 17 12.27 11.19 -3.37
N THR A 18 12.16 10.84 -2.08
CA THR A 18 11.05 10.07 -1.49
C THR A 18 10.10 10.94 -0.64
N HIS A 19 10.19 12.26 -0.76
CA HIS A 19 9.14 13.14 -0.24
C HIS A 19 7.85 12.93 -1.05
N PRO A 20 6.67 13.10 -0.43
CA PRO A 20 5.43 13.20 -1.19
C PRO A 20 5.63 14.23 -2.31
N PRO A 21 5.56 13.82 -3.58
CA PRO A 21 5.90 14.73 -4.67
C PRO A 21 4.82 15.79 -4.82
N ALA A 22 5.18 16.92 -5.45
CA ALA A 22 4.20 17.91 -5.85
C ALA A 22 3.05 17.25 -6.66
N VAL A 23 1.83 17.74 -6.50
CA VAL A 23 0.62 17.26 -7.21
C VAL A 23 0.81 17.22 -8.73
N SER A 24 1.72 18.01 -9.30
CA SER A 24 2.01 18.02 -10.73
C SER A 24 2.85 16.84 -11.25
N ARG A 25 3.44 16.02 -10.36
CA ARG A 25 4.34 14.94 -10.77
C ARG A 25 3.62 13.60 -10.79
N PRO A 26 3.72 12.83 -11.89
CA PRO A 26 3.22 11.46 -11.94
C PRO A 26 3.85 10.59 -10.84
N LEU A 27 3.03 9.77 -10.19
CA LEU A 27 3.49 8.90 -9.12
C LEU A 27 2.57 7.68 -8.96
N ARG A 28 3.17 6.51 -8.76
CA ARG A 28 2.46 5.33 -8.27
C ARG A 28 2.54 5.26 -6.76
N ILE A 29 1.40 5.23 -6.10
CA ILE A 29 1.31 5.22 -4.64
C ILE A 29 0.86 3.84 -4.20
N GLN A 30 1.61 3.24 -3.26
CA GLN A 30 1.14 2.08 -2.51
C GLN A 30 0.94 2.46 -1.05
N ILE A 31 -0.25 2.18 -0.53
CA ILE A 31 -0.54 2.24 0.90
C ILE A 31 -0.90 0.83 1.38
N GLU A 32 -0.22 0.35 2.42
CA GLU A 32 -0.43 -0.99 2.96
C GLU A 32 -0.33 -1.04 4.49
N GLY A 33 -1.03 -1.98 5.12
CA GLY A 33 -0.99 -2.16 6.56
C GLY A 33 -1.89 -3.27 7.09
N PRO A 34 -1.92 -3.43 8.42
CA PRO A 34 -2.79 -4.39 9.08
C PRO A 34 -4.25 -4.15 8.73
N LYS A 35 -4.97 -5.21 8.37
CA LYS A 35 -6.40 -5.16 8.03
C LYS A 35 -7.22 -4.52 9.14
N VAL A 36 -6.89 -4.79 10.40
CA VAL A 36 -7.56 -4.19 11.56
C VAL A 36 -7.56 -2.65 11.53
N SER A 37 -6.48 -2.04 11.02
CA SER A 37 -6.40 -0.59 10.83
C SER A 37 -7.20 -0.13 9.62
N VAL A 38 -7.20 -0.91 8.53
CA VAL A 38 -7.99 -0.62 7.33
C VAL A 38 -9.49 -0.71 7.61
N ASP A 39 -9.94 -1.68 8.42
CA ASP A 39 -11.34 -1.82 8.84
C ASP A 39 -11.81 -0.61 9.66
N LYS A 40 -10.93 -0.04 10.50
CA LYS A 40 -11.22 1.20 11.26
C LYS A 40 -11.34 2.42 10.34
N LEU A 41 -10.53 2.50 9.29
CA LEU A 41 -10.61 3.55 8.26
C LEU A 41 -11.88 3.40 7.41
N LEU A 42 -12.29 2.17 7.11
CA LEU A 42 -13.37 1.83 6.19
C LEU A 42 -14.42 0.93 6.86
N PRO A 43 -15.09 1.40 7.92
CA PRO A 43 -16.03 0.57 8.65
C PRO A 43 -17.19 0.13 7.75
N GLY A 44 -17.59 -1.13 7.90
CA GLY A 44 -18.70 -1.73 7.14
C GLY A 44 -18.34 -2.21 5.74
N ILE A 45 -17.05 -2.25 5.38
CA ILE A 45 -16.61 -2.87 4.13
C ILE A 45 -16.71 -4.40 4.23
N SER A 46 -17.23 -5.05 3.19
CA SER A 46 -17.25 -6.50 3.09
C SER A 46 -16.11 -6.96 2.19
N TRP A 47 -15.19 -7.73 2.77
CA TRP A 47 -14.07 -8.33 2.05
C TRP A 47 -14.54 -9.51 1.19
N GLN A 48 -14.09 -9.56 -0.05
CA GLN A 48 -14.46 -10.60 -1.01
C GLN A 48 -13.38 -11.68 -1.06
N THR A 49 -13.24 -12.43 0.05
CA THR A 49 -12.18 -13.42 0.27
C THR A 49 -12.62 -14.88 0.11
N SER A 50 -13.91 -15.13 -0.12
CA SER A 50 -14.47 -16.48 -0.22
C SER A 50 -14.16 -17.21 -1.53
N ALA A 51 -13.79 -16.47 -2.58
CA ALA A 51 -13.45 -17.04 -3.88
C ALA A 51 -12.02 -17.61 -3.90
N ALA A 52 -11.77 -18.64 -4.71
CA ALA A 52 -10.43 -19.17 -4.95
C ALA A 52 -9.50 -18.13 -5.62
N ILE A 53 -10.09 -17.24 -6.41
CA ILE A 53 -9.44 -16.06 -6.99
C ILE A 53 -10.18 -14.84 -6.47
N PRO A 54 -9.53 -13.97 -5.67
CA PRO A 54 -10.17 -12.78 -5.15
C PRO A 54 -10.59 -11.85 -6.28
N THR A 55 -11.79 -11.28 -6.18
CA THR A 55 -12.23 -10.23 -7.08
C THR A 55 -11.30 -9.02 -6.95
N PHE A 56 -10.95 -8.42 -8.09
CA PHE A 56 -10.16 -7.20 -8.15
C PHE A 56 -10.93 -6.09 -8.88
N PRO A 57 -10.92 -4.85 -8.36
CA PRO A 57 -10.41 -4.50 -7.03
C PRO A 57 -11.33 -5.01 -5.92
N GLN A 58 -10.77 -5.23 -4.73
CA GLN A 58 -11.58 -5.38 -3.51
C GLN A 58 -12.38 -4.08 -3.28
N PRO A 59 -13.56 -4.15 -2.64
CA PRO A 59 -14.35 -2.95 -2.34
C PRO A 59 -13.56 -1.89 -1.55
N ALA A 60 -12.58 -2.32 -0.74
CA ALA A 60 -11.70 -1.44 0.03
C ALA A 60 -10.70 -0.66 -0.81
N GLY A 61 -10.27 -1.17 -1.98
CA GLY A 61 -9.17 -0.61 -2.76
C GLY A 61 -9.41 0.83 -3.21
N PRO A 62 -10.47 1.11 -3.97
CA PRO A 62 -10.77 2.46 -4.41
C PRO A 62 -10.98 3.44 -3.26
N LYS A 63 -11.56 2.97 -2.13
CA LYS A 63 -11.81 3.82 -0.96
C LYS A 63 -10.53 4.15 -0.20
N LEU A 64 -9.64 3.16 -0.01
CA LEU A 64 -8.36 3.37 0.64
C LEU A 64 -7.43 4.24 -0.23
N ALA A 65 -7.45 4.04 -1.54
CA ALA A 65 -6.73 4.89 -2.50
C ALA A 65 -7.19 6.36 -2.40
N ALA A 66 -8.51 6.60 -2.34
CA ALA A 66 -9.06 7.94 -2.17
C ALA A 66 -8.64 8.60 -0.84
N LEU A 67 -8.68 7.87 0.28
CA LEU A 67 -8.21 8.36 1.57
C LEU A 67 -6.71 8.71 1.53
N ALA A 68 -5.89 7.84 0.95
CA ALA A 68 -4.46 8.07 0.82
C ALA A 68 -4.15 9.29 -0.06
N TYR A 69 -4.84 9.43 -1.20
CA TYR A 69 -4.70 10.60 -2.07
C TYR A 69 -5.04 11.90 -1.34
N GLN A 70 -6.17 11.93 -0.64
CA GLN A 70 -6.59 13.09 0.13
C GLN A 70 -5.58 13.43 1.24
N ALA A 71 -5.04 12.42 1.93
CA ALA A 71 -4.05 12.61 2.99
C ALA A 71 -2.68 13.09 2.43
N VAL A 72 -2.30 12.64 1.23
CA VAL A 72 -1.05 13.03 0.58
C VAL A 72 -1.11 14.44 -0.03
N TYR A 73 -2.20 14.76 -0.71
CA TYR A 73 -2.32 15.99 -1.51
C TYR A 73 -3.20 17.08 -0.89
N GLY A 74 -3.98 16.75 0.14
CA GLY A 74 -4.91 17.69 0.78
C GLY A 74 -6.11 18.10 -0.09
N VAL A 75 -6.27 17.51 -1.27
CA VAL A 75 -7.30 17.85 -2.26
C VAL A 75 -8.01 16.61 -2.77
N ALA A 76 -9.23 16.79 -3.26
CA ALA A 76 -9.94 15.75 -3.98
C ALA A 76 -9.33 15.53 -5.38
N PRO A 77 -9.41 14.31 -5.94
CA PRO A 77 -8.99 14.06 -7.31
C PRO A 77 -9.82 14.90 -8.28
N ARG A 78 -9.19 15.40 -9.33
CA ARG A 78 -9.89 16.20 -10.34
C ARG A 78 -10.69 15.26 -11.26
N PRO A 79 -11.94 15.59 -11.60
CA PRO A 79 -12.69 14.80 -12.59
C PRO A 79 -11.94 14.73 -13.93
N GLY A 80 -11.86 13.54 -14.52
CA GLY A 80 -11.24 13.32 -15.83
C GLY A 80 -9.71 13.22 -15.84
N THR A 81 -9.05 13.17 -14.69
CA THR A 81 -7.63 12.81 -14.59
C THR A 81 -7.46 11.30 -14.42
N ASN A 82 -6.28 10.77 -14.73
CA ASN A 82 -5.89 9.39 -14.44
C ASN A 82 -5.57 9.17 -12.94
N ASP A 83 -6.08 10.02 -12.07
CA ASP A 83 -5.83 9.95 -10.64
C ASP A 83 -6.70 8.84 -10.02
N LEU A 84 -6.15 8.12 -9.04
CA LEU A 84 -6.79 6.98 -8.37
C LEU A 84 -7.02 5.74 -9.24
N ALA A 85 -6.33 5.62 -10.38
CA ALA A 85 -6.38 4.38 -11.16
C ALA A 85 -5.78 3.23 -10.33
N VAL A 86 -6.62 2.36 -9.76
CA VAL A 86 -6.16 1.20 -8.97
C VAL A 86 -5.45 0.21 -9.89
N ARG A 87 -4.18 -0.07 -9.61
CA ARG A 87 -3.28 -0.88 -10.44
C ARG A 87 -2.97 -2.24 -9.86
N ASP A 88 -2.96 -2.36 -8.54
CA ASP A 88 -2.70 -3.62 -7.84
C ASP A 88 -3.22 -3.58 -6.41
N GLU A 89 -3.34 -4.76 -5.79
CA GLU A 89 -3.70 -4.95 -4.39
C GLU A 89 -2.86 -6.06 -3.79
N TYR A 90 -2.41 -5.85 -2.55
CA TYR A 90 -1.74 -6.85 -1.74
C TYR A 90 -2.71 -7.42 -0.71
N LEU A 91 -2.89 -8.74 -0.73
CA LEU A 91 -3.71 -9.49 0.22
C LEU A 91 -2.77 -10.39 1.05
N GLY A 92 -2.45 -9.97 2.27
CA GLY A 92 -1.70 -10.78 3.22
C GLY A 92 -2.63 -11.83 3.82
N TRP A 93 -2.53 -13.06 3.31
CA TRP A 93 -3.38 -14.17 3.73
C TRP A 93 -2.82 -14.87 4.96
N ILE A 94 -3.68 -15.10 5.96
CA ILE A 94 -3.45 -16.12 6.99
C ILE A 94 -4.10 -17.42 6.50
N MET A 95 -3.32 -18.50 6.43
CA MET A 95 -3.77 -19.80 5.92
C MET A 95 -3.69 -20.93 6.97
N PRO A 96 -4.63 -21.00 7.93
CA PRO A 96 -5.18 -22.27 8.36
C PRO A 96 -6.58 -22.44 7.75
N MET A 97 -6.75 -23.47 6.92
CA MET A 97 -8.08 -23.90 6.50
C MET A 97 -8.91 -24.25 7.77
N PRO A 98 -10.21 -23.92 7.82
CA PRO A 98 -11.08 -23.48 6.73
C PRO A 98 -11.22 -21.96 6.55
N THR A 99 -10.65 -21.12 7.44
CA THR A 99 -10.82 -19.66 7.41
C THR A 99 -9.73 -19.01 6.55
N ARG A 100 -10.07 -18.72 5.30
CA ARG A 100 -9.27 -17.83 4.43
C ARG A 100 -9.52 -16.39 4.83
N GLU A 101 -8.70 -15.89 5.72
CA GLU A 101 -8.74 -14.51 6.16
C GLU A 101 -7.47 -13.78 5.74
N ILE A 102 -7.63 -12.48 5.51
CA ILE A 102 -6.49 -11.58 5.35
C ILE A 102 -6.25 -10.86 6.66
N ASP A 103 -5.00 -10.67 7.04
CA ASP A 103 -4.59 -9.84 8.18
C ASP A 103 -3.87 -8.56 7.77
N TYR A 104 -3.53 -8.47 6.48
CA TYR A 104 -2.82 -7.34 5.90
C TYR A 104 -3.43 -7.00 4.54
N TYR A 105 -3.57 -5.71 4.27
CA TYR A 105 -4.11 -5.23 3.01
C TYR A 105 -3.30 -4.05 2.50
N GLY A 106 -3.09 -4.01 1.18
CA GLY A 106 -2.51 -2.86 0.50
C GLY A 106 -3.20 -2.61 -0.83
N VAL A 107 -3.24 -1.34 -1.22
CA VAL A 107 -3.68 -0.91 -2.54
C VAL A 107 -2.59 -0.08 -3.20
N THR A 108 -2.37 -0.35 -4.50
CA THR A 108 -1.49 0.40 -5.37
C THR A 108 -2.34 1.15 -6.39
N PHE A 109 -2.15 2.45 -6.52
CA PHE A 109 -2.87 3.29 -7.47
C PHE A 109 -1.97 4.34 -8.09
N ASP A 110 -2.35 4.83 -9.26
CA ASP A 110 -1.61 5.84 -9.99
C ASP A 110 -2.20 7.25 -9.78
N HIS A 111 -1.32 8.25 -9.78
CA HIS A 111 -1.62 9.68 -9.82
C HIS A 111 -0.88 10.28 -11.01
N GLY A 112 -1.60 10.80 -12.01
CA GLY A 112 -1.02 11.39 -13.21
C GLY A 112 -0.09 10.49 -14.06
N VAL A 113 -0.05 9.17 -13.82
CA VAL A 113 0.81 8.24 -14.58
C VAL A 113 0.18 7.93 -15.95
N PRO A 114 0.94 8.01 -17.05
CA PRO A 114 0.49 7.54 -18.36
C PRO A 114 0.11 6.05 -18.32
N ALA A 115 -0.93 5.66 -19.04
CA ALA A 115 -1.44 4.28 -18.99
C ALA A 115 -0.44 3.22 -19.49
N ASP A 116 0.51 3.63 -20.34
CA ASP A 116 1.58 2.84 -20.92
C ASP A 116 2.88 2.84 -20.09
N ASP A 117 2.97 3.69 -19.05
CA ASP A 117 4.12 3.70 -18.14
C ASP A 117 3.99 2.61 -17.06
N MET A 118 4.68 1.49 -17.30
CA MET A 118 4.73 0.36 -16.37
C MET A 118 5.75 0.54 -15.24
N ASN A 119 6.68 1.50 -15.35
CA ASN A 119 7.79 1.68 -14.42
C ASN A 119 7.90 3.14 -13.90
N PRO A 120 6.82 3.74 -13.38
CA PRO A 120 6.87 5.09 -12.83
C PRO A 120 7.66 5.13 -11.51
N GLU A 121 7.91 6.35 -11.03
CA GLU A 121 8.34 6.56 -9.65
C GLU A 121 7.26 6.13 -8.66
N VAL A 122 7.70 5.71 -7.46
CA VAL A 122 6.83 5.06 -6.48
C VAL A 122 6.95 5.72 -5.11
N LEU A 123 5.81 5.97 -4.47
CA LEU A 123 5.70 6.33 -3.06
C LEU A 123 5.06 5.17 -2.29
N GLN A 124 5.82 4.60 -1.36
CA GLN A 124 5.29 3.62 -0.43
C GLN A 124 4.95 4.26 0.92
N ILE A 125 3.75 3.96 1.41
CA ILE A 125 3.19 4.42 2.69
C ILE A 125 2.77 3.17 3.48
N ASN A 126 3.21 3.07 4.73
CA ASN A 126 2.77 1.98 5.60
C ASN A 126 1.84 2.52 6.69
N ILE A 127 0.68 1.91 6.84
CA ILE A 127 -0.20 2.10 7.98
C ILE A 127 0.39 1.36 9.18
N LEU A 128 0.48 2.05 10.31
CA LEU A 128 1.03 1.54 11.56
C LEU A 128 -0.09 1.38 12.58
N GLU A 129 -0.27 0.15 13.07
CA GLU A 129 -1.15 -0.16 14.19
C GLU A 129 -0.50 0.40 15.48
N MET A 130 -1.32 0.99 16.35
CA MET A 130 -0.88 1.69 17.57
C MET A 130 -1.51 1.15 18.85
N GLU A 131 -2.64 0.45 18.77
CA GLU A 131 -3.43 0.09 19.94
C GLU A 131 -2.99 -1.23 20.57
N GLU A 132 -2.55 -2.21 19.78
CA GLU A 132 -2.25 -3.57 20.25
C GLU A 132 -1.07 -3.59 21.23
N ASP A 133 -0.01 -2.84 20.93
CA ASP A 133 1.21 -2.80 21.74
C ASP A 133 1.57 -1.41 22.26
N ASN A 134 0.57 -0.50 22.30
CA ASN A 134 0.75 0.90 22.66
C ASN A 134 1.88 1.57 21.83
N GLY A 135 1.88 1.32 20.52
CA GLY A 135 2.81 1.89 19.53
C GLY A 135 4.28 1.48 19.70
N ALA A 136 4.58 0.42 20.45
CA ALA A 136 5.94 -0.02 20.69
C ALA A 136 6.63 -0.49 19.38
N TYR A 137 5.91 -1.23 18.53
CA TYR A 137 6.40 -1.66 17.22
C TYR A 137 6.57 -0.49 16.27
N ALA A 138 5.58 0.40 16.21
CA ALA A 138 5.62 1.58 15.36
C ALA A 138 6.84 2.44 15.68
N ASN A 139 7.05 2.79 16.95
CA ASN A 139 8.17 3.63 17.41
C ASN A 139 9.56 3.01 17.16
N LYS A 140 9.67 1.67 17.09
CA LYS A 140 10.92 1.02 16.65
C LYS A 140 11.20 1.23 15.16
N GLY A 141 10.17 1.37 14.34
CA GLY A 141 10.27 1.39 12.88
C GLY A 141 10.40 2.78 12.25
N ILE A 142 9.99 3.84 12.94
CA ILE A 142 9.96 5.22 12.42
C ILE A 142 11.12 6.07 12.94
N LEU A 143 11.32 7.23 12.31
CA LEU A 143 12.41 8.17 12.61
C LEU A 143 12.04 9.25 13.64
N PHE A 144 10.80 9.28 14.11
CA PHE A 144 10.28 10.26 15.06
C PHE A 144 9.48 9.56 16.15
N GLN A 145 9.32 10.20 17.32
CA GLN A 145 8.55 9.62 18.41
C GLN A 145 7.07 9.94 18.25
N VAL A 146 6.22 8.92 18.45
CA VAL A 146 4.76 9.04 18.41
C VAL A 146 4.17 8.66 19.76
N ASP A 147 3.25 9.50 20.22
CA ASP A 147 2.38 9.22 21.37
C ASP A 147 1.10 8.48 20.88
N PRO A 148 0.93 7.19 21.20
CA PRO A 148 -0.22 6.39 20.76
C PRO A 148 -1.56 6.96 21.24
N ALA A 149 -1.57 7.67 22.38
CA ALA A 149 -2.80 8.25 22.94
C ALA A 149 -3.44 9.30 22.02
N LYS A 150 -2.66 9.91 21.11
CA LYS A 150 -3.16 10.86 20.10
C LYS A 150 -3.94 10.19 18.97
N TYR A 151 -3.78 8.88 18.79
CA TYR A 151 -4.36 8.11 17.69
C TYR A 151 -5.51 7.23 18.16
N ALA A 152 -5.46 6.79 19.42
CA ALA A 152 -6.47 5.95 20.05
C ALA A 152 -7.90 6.45 19.76
N SER A 153 -8.70 5.61 19.11
CA SER A 153 -10.10 5.91 18.78
C SER A 153 -10.39 7.12 17.89
N VAL A 154 -9.38 7.74 17.28
CA VAL A 154 -9.54 8.98 16.48
C VAL A 154 -8.96 8.85 15.08
N SER A 155 -7.70 8.43 14.98
CA SER A 155 -6.96 8.44 13.71
C SER A 155 -6.04 7.24 13.60
N ILE A 156 -5.71 6.88 12.36
CA ILE A 156 -4.77 5.83 12.02
C ILE A 156 -3.53 6.47 11.44
N LEU A 157 -2.37 6.18 12.01
CA LEU A 157 -1.10 6.69 11.51
C LEU A 157 -0.68 5.93 10.25
N ALA A 158 -0.33 6.66 9.20
CA ALA A 158 0.33 6.12 8.03
C ALA A 158 1.61 6.92 7.74
N VAL A 159 2.71 6.21 7.48
CA VAL A 159 4.04 6.83 7.40
C VAL A 159 4.68 6.50 6.05
N PRO A 160 5.06 7.51 5.26
CA PRO A 160 5.83 7.31 4.04
C PRO A 160 7.17 6.63 4.35
N ARG A 161 7.69 5.85 3.41
CA ARG A 161 8.93 5.09 3.60
C ARG A 161 10.12 5.97 4.01
N CYS A 162 10.16 7.22 3.55
CA CYS A 162 11.21 8.18 3.90
C CYS A 162 11.32 8.46 5.40
N CYS A 163 10.21 8.38 6.14
CA CYS A 163 10.16 8.61 7.58
C CYS A 163 10.33 7.32 8.40
N GLN A 164 10.73 6.22 7.74
CA GLN A 164 10.97 4.92 8.37
C GLN A 164 12.46 4.60 8.39
N ARG A 165 12.90 3.80 9.36
CA ARG A 165 14.27 3.29 9.44
C ARG A 165 14.62 2.35 8.29
N ARG A 166 13.61 1.69 7.70
CA ARG A 166 13.79 0.86 6.49
C ARG A 166 13.98 1.76 5.28
N LYS A 167 15.06 1.54 4.53
CA LYS A 167 15.44 2.40 3.39
C LYS A 167 14.58 2.23 2.12
N GLY A 168 13.76 1.18 2.02
CA GLY A 168 12.84 0.99 0.88
C GLY A 168 13.50 0.84 -0.49
N THR A 169 14.79 0.48 -0.55
CA THR A 169 15.58 0.46 -1.81
C THR A 169 15.00 -0.42 -2.92
N THR A 170 14.11 -1.34 -2.55
CA THR A 170 13.47 -2.29 -3.47
C THR A 170 11.99 -2.00 -3.71
N ASP A 171 11.44 -0.93 -3.12
CA ASP A 171 10.00 -0.66 -3.17
C ASP A 171 9.53 -0.37 -4.60
N ARG A 172 10.26 0.50 -5.32
CA ARG A 172 9.94 0.84 -6.72
C ARG A 172 9.88 -0.41 -7.61
N LEU A 173 10.90 -1.26 -7.54
CA LEU A 173 10.93 -2.52 -8.30
C LEU A 173 9.77 -3.43 -7.87
N ARG A 174 9.63 -3.70 -6.57
CA ARG A 174 8.59 -4.61 -6.05
C ARG A 174 7.19 -4.19 -6.47
N ILE A 175 6.87 -2.90 -6.33
CA ILE A 175 5.53 -2.36 -6.61
C ILE A 175 5.25 -2.37 -8.12
N ASN A 176 6.21 -1.95 -8.95
CA ASN A 176 6.03 -1.98 -10.40
C ASN A 176 5.94 -3.43 -10.93
N SER A 177 6.76 -4.35 -10.44
CA SER A 177 6.68 -5.78 -10.82
C SER A 177 5.36 -6.44 -10.38
N ALA A 178 4.75 -6.00 -9.27
CA ALA A 178 3.44 -6.46 -8.83
C ALA A 178 2.32 -5.98 -9.78
N VAL A 179 2.36 -4.71 -10.20
CA VAL A 179 1.46 -4.17 -11.22
C VAL A 179 1.62 -4.88 -12.56
N GLU A 180 2.85 -5.09 -13.04
CA GLU A 180 3.12 -5.88 -14.25
C GLU A 180 2.51 -7.28 -14.17
N THR A 181 2.67 -7.93 -13.02
CA THR A 181 2.13 -9.26 -12.78
C THR A 181 0.61 -9.27 -12.83
N ARG A 182 -0.06 -8.28 -12.24
CA ARG A 182 -1.52 -8.16 -12.32
C ARG A 182 -1.99 -7.96 -13.76
N VAL A 183 -1.37 -7.06 -14.50
CA VAL A 183 -1.71 -6.79 -15.90
C VAL A 183 -1.54 -8.06 -16.75
N ALA A 184 -0.46 -8.80 -16.56
CA ALA A 184 -0.22 -10.05 -17.29
C ALA A 184 -1.29 -11.11 -16.98
N ILE A 185 -1.65 -11.30 -15.71
CA ILE A 185 -2.69 -12.26 -15.30
C ILE A 185 -4.05 -11.85 -15.87
N GLN A 186 -4.41 -10.56 -15.83
CA GLN A 186 -5.64 -10.05 -16.44
C GLN A 186 -5.67 -10.21 -17.96
N ALA A 187 -4.50 -10.21 -18.62
CA ALA A 187 -4.36 -10.51 -20.03
C ALA A 187 -4.38 -12.03 -20.36
N GLY A 188 -4.59 -12.89 -19.35
CA GLY A 188 -4.72 -14.34 -19.53
C GLY A 188 -3.42 -15.13 -19.34
N MET A 189 -2.33 -14.51 -18.87
CA MET A 189 -1.10 -15.23 -18.53
C MET A 189 -1.33 -16.10 -17.28
N SER A 190 -0.87 -17.34 -17.30
CA SER A 190 -0.91 -18.20 -16.12
C SER A 190 0.10 -17.72 -15.06
N TRP A 191 -0.18 -18.01 -13.79
CA TRP A 191 0.76 -17.70 -12.70
C TRP A 191 2.12 -18.39 -12.91
N LEU A 192 2.12 -19.62 -13.43
CA LEU A 192 3.34 -20.39 -13.69
C LEU A 192 4.21 -19.75 -14.76
N ASP A 193 3.59 -19.29 -15.86
CA ASP A 193 4.32 -18.60 -16.94
C ASP A 193 4.94 -17.29 -16.43
N ARG A 194 4.22 -16.57 -15.56
CA ARG A 194 4.73 -15.35 -14.95
C ARG A 194 5.90 -15.63 -13.99
N VAL A 195 5.81 -16.67 -13.16
CA VAL A 195 6.91 -17.08 -12.28
C VAL A 195 8.15 -17.39 -13.13
N GLN A 196 8.00 -18.20 -14.19
CA GLN A 196 9.12 -18.52 -15.08
C GLN A 196 9.73 -17.25 -15.71
N GLN A 197 8.90 -16.30 -16.13
CA GLN A 197 9.37 -15.03 -16.69
C GLN A 197 10.15 -14.19 -15.67
N LEU A 198 9.70 -14.14 -14.41
CA LEU A 198 10.37 -13.43 -13.33
C LEU A 198 11.70 -14.10 -12.95
N GLU A 199 11.77 -15.44 -12.99
CA GLU A 199 13.02 -16.20 -12.77
C GLU A 199 14.04 -15.88 -13.86
N ASN A 200 13.61 -15.89 -15.12
CA ASN A 200 14.45 -15.55 -16.27
C ASN A 200 14.99 -14.12 -16.21
N ARG A 201 14.25 -13.19 -15.58
CA ARG A 201 14.66 -11.79 -15.36
C ARG A 201 15.53 -11.59 -14.12
N GLY A 202 15.73 -12.62 -13.29
CA GLY A 202 16.43 -12.51 -12.01
C GLY A 202 15.69 -11.65 -10.97
N GLU A 203 14.38 -11.48 -11.13
CA GLU A 203 13.54 -10.61 -10.28
C GLU A 203 12.85 -11.39 -9.15
N LEU A 204 12.87 -12.72 -9.19
CA LEU A 204 12.46 -13.56 -8.06
C LEU A 204 13.59 -13.66 -7.03
N ARG A 205 13.32 -13.23 -5.79
CA ARG A 205 14.24 -13.50 -4.69
C ARG A 205 14.17 -14.99 -4.32
N PRO A 206 15.29 -15.65 -4.01
CA PRO A 206 15.23 -16.93 -3.33
C PRO A 206 14.47 -16.75 -2.01
N ALA A 207 13.57 -17.69 -1.71
CA ALA A 207 12.91 -17.73 -0.41
C ALA A 207 13.98 -17.65 0.69
N LYS A 208 13.88 -16.66 1.58
CA LYS A 208 14.74 -16.66 2.76
C LYS A 208 14.42 -17.92 3.55
N PRO A 209 15.41 -18.74 3.94
CA PRO A 209 15.15 -19.83 4.87
C PRO A 209 14.52 -19.24 6.12
N VAL A 210 13.40 -19.83 6.53
CA VAL A 210 12.82 -19.57 7.84
C VAL A 210 13.83 -20.09 8.86
N VAL A 211 14.41 -19.17 9.64
CA VAL A 211 15.25 -19.47 10.82
C VAL A 211 14.38 -19.29 12.04
#